data_AF-A0A9N9A1X5-F1
#
_entry.id   AF-A0A9N9A1X5-F1
#
_cell.length_a   1.000
_cell.length_b   1.000
_cell.length_c   1.000
_cell.angle_alpha   90.00
_cell.angle_beta   90.00
_cell.angle_gamma   90.00
#
_symmetry.space_group_name_H-M   'P 1'
#
loop_
_entity.id
_entity.type
_entity.pdbx_description
1 polymer ?
#
loop_
_entity_poly.entity_id
_entity_poly.type
_entity_poly.pdbx_seq_one_letter_code
_entity_poly.pdbx_strand_id
1 'polypeptide(L)'
;CYLCPNKYSFDEETYEGGEFELIAKDDGVRYAHGLCAMFVPETEIASSDGSDNDCKIIEKEPIPKFRFETECQICHTKLGACVKCQEEGCTKYFHVSCGDLHGNQLKGIDIAGKIYYVIHCKIHEKTRRIEEDCFRRLIQVTTFDWFGEVDRIFDASALLMQHLK
;
A
#
# COMPACT_ATOMS: atom_id res chain seq x y z
N CYS A 1 -14.87 0.58 -6.41
CA CYS A 1 -13.40 0.65 -6.31
C CYS A 1 -12.76 0.44 -7.70
N TYR A 2 -11.91 1.34 -8.20
CA TYR A 2 -11.21 1.15 -9.49
C TYR A 2 -9.93 0.31 -9.37
N LEU A 3 -9.49 0.00 -8.15
CA LEU A 3 -8.27 -0.76 -7.86
C LEU A 3 -8.53 -2.25 -7.61
N CYS A 4 -9.78 -2.70 -7.47
CA CYS A 4 -10.10 -4.12 -7.26
C CYS A 4 -11.55 -4.45 -7.67
N PRO A 5 -11.90 -5.73 -7.88
CA PRO A 5 -13.24 -6.13 -8.30
C PRO A 5 -14.22 -6.26 -7.13
N ASN A 6 -13.72 -6.28 -5.90
CA ASN A 6 -14.55 -6.45 -4.72
C ASN A 6 -15.50 -5.27 -4.55
N LYS A 7 -16.78 -5.58 -4.41
CA LYS A 7 -17.87 -4.63 -4.19
C LYS A 7 -18.23 -4.62 -2.71
N TYR A 8 -17.33 -4.13 -1.87
CA TYR A 8 -17.73 -3.75 -0.52
C TYR A 8 -18.22 -2.31 -0.62
N SER A 9 -19.52 -2.16 -0.52
CA SER A 9 -20.20 -0.88 -0.37
C SER A 9 -20.96 -0.94 0.94
N PHE A 10 -20.85 0.12 1.73
CA PHE A 10 -21.79 0.56 2.76
C PHE A 10 -23.06 -0.31 2.84
N ASP A 11 -23.09 -1.29 3.76
CA ASP A 11 -24.35 -1.93 4.13
C ASP A 11 -25.13 -0.90 4.95
N GLU A 12 -26.24 -0.38 4.39
CA GLU A 12 -27.14 0.56 5.10
C GLU A 12 -27.69 -0.03 6.42
N GLU A 13 -27.64 -1.36 6.60
CA GLU A 13 -28.23 -2.05 7.73
C GLU A 13 -27.32 -2.18 8.97
N THR A 14 -25.99 -2.03 8.87
CA THR A 14 -25.10 -2.30 10.01
C THR A 14 -24.62 -1.07 10.78
N TYR A 15 -24.77 0.16 10.26
CA TYR A 15 -24.33 1.42 10.90
C TYR A 15 -22.92 1.34 11.56
N GLU A 16 -22.08 0.47 11.04
CA GLU A 16 -20.67 0.28 11.39
C GLU A 16 -19.98 0.17 10.03
N GLY A 17 -19.42 1.28 9.56
CA GLY A 17 -18.70 1.35 8.29
C GLY A 17 -17.49 0.42 8.33
N GLY A 18 -17.67 -0.82 7.88
CA GLY A 18 -16.63 -1.84 7.93
C GLY A 18 -15.46 -1.47 7.03
N GLU A 19 -14.29 -1.21 7.63
CA GLU A 19 -12.87 -1.25 7.20
C GLU A 19 -12.45 -0.89 5.74
N PHE A 20 -13.37 -0.61 4.82
CA PHE A 20 -13.14 -0.41 3.38
C PHE A 20 -13.92 0.79 2.84
N GLU A 21 -13.88 1.91 3.55
CA GLU A 21 -14.49 3.16 3.07
C GLU A 21 -13.99 3.51 1.66
N LEU A 22 -14.93 3.93 0.79
CA LEU A 22 -14.61 4.40 -0.56
C LEU A 22 -14.20 5.86 -0.50
N ILE A 23 -12.97 6.13 -0.93
CA ILE A 23 -12.43 7.48 -1.01
C ILE A 23 -12.46 7.90 -2.48
N ALA A 24 -12.94 9.11 -2.73
CA ALA A 24 -12.93 9.72 -4.05
C ALA A 24 -11.49 10.03 -4.47
N LYS A 25 -11.16 9.77 -5.73
CA LYS A 25 -9.96 10.29 -6.37
C LYS A 25 -10.07 11.80 -6.55
N ASP A 26 -8.93 12.49 -6.66
CA ASP A 26 -8.84 13.93 -6.95
C ASP A 26 -9.61 14.38 -8.19
N ASP A 27 -9.81 13.50 -9.17
CA ASP A 27 -10.64 13.75 -10.36
C ASP A 27 -12.14 13.81 -10.05
N GLY A 28 -12.57 13.40 -8.85
CA GLY A 28 -13.97 13.41 -8.41
C GLY A 28 -14.86 12.37 -9.10
N VAL A 29 -14.31 11.56 -10.01
CA VAL A 29 -15.08 10.61 -10.82
C VAL A 29 -14.83 9.18 -10.37
N ARG A 30 -13.58 8.85 -10.02
CA ARG A 30 -13.19 7.50 -9.60
C ARG A 30 -13.17 7.37 -8.09
N TYR A 31 -13.46 6.17 -7.59
CA TYR A 31 -13.45 5.85 -6.17
C TYR A 31 -12.68 4.56 -5.95
N ALA A 32 -11.87 4.49 -4.90
CA ALA A 32 -11.24 3.26 -4.46
C ALA A 32 -11.33 3.09 -2.95
N HIS A 33 -11.23 1.84 -2.48
CA HIS A 33 -11.17 1.58 -1.05
C HIS A 33 -9.91 2.24 -0.48
N GLY A 34 -10.01 2.82 0.72
CA GLY A 34 -8.86 3.36 1.43
C GLY A 34 -7.72 2.35 1.53
N LEU A 35 -8.02 1.10 1.92
CA LEU A 35 -7.04 0.01 1.94
C LEU A 35 -6.34 -0.21 0.58
N CYS A 36 -7.10 -0.25 -0.52
CA CYS A 36 -6.50 -0.41 -1.84
C CYS A 36 -5.57 0.76 -2.18
N ALA A 37 -5.95 1.99 -1.85
CA ALA A 37 -5.15 3.18 -2.11
C ALA A 37 -3.88 3.25 -1.23
N MET A 38 -3.92 2.73 0.00
CA MET A 38 -2.75 2.67 0.88
C MET A 38 -1.69 1.68 0.37
N PHE A 39 -2.11 0.53 -0.18
CA PHE A 39 -1.19 -0.55 -0.54
C PHE A 39 -0.78 -0.57 -2.03
N VAL A 40 -1.45 0.18 -2.90
CA VAL A 40 -0.96 0.43 -4.26
C VAL A 40 0.11 1.54 -4.18
N PRO A 41 1.39 1.27 -4.51
CA PRO A 41 2.50 2.19 -4.24
C PRO A 41 2.40 3.57 -4.91
N GLU A 42 1.71 3.64 -6.05
CA GLU A 42 1.57 4.86 -6.83
C GLU A 42 0.42 5.77 -6.35
N THR A 43 -0.37 5.31 -5.37
CA THR A 43 -1.48 6.07 -4.79
C THR A 43 -1.18 6.51 -3.36
N GLU A 44 -1.85 7.56 -2.92
CA GLU A 44 -1.83 8.07 -1.55
C GLU A 44 -3.18 8.67 -1.19
N ILE A 45 -3.51 8.66 0.09
CA ILE A 45 -4.66 9.36 0.63
C ILE A 45 -4.14 10.67 1.22
N ALA A 46 -4.59 11.79 0.68
CA ALA A 46 -4.25 13.12 1.17
C ALA A 46 -5.51 13.80 1.71
N SER A 47 -5.38 14.52 2.83
CA SER A 47 -6.43 15.41 3.34
C SER A 47 -6.20 16.82 2.81
N SER A 48 -7.27 17.49 2.40
CA SER A 48 -7.25 18.88 1.90
C SER A 48 -7.09 19.92 3.01
N ASP A 49 -7.54 19.62 4.23
CA ASP A 49 -7.61 20.56 5.35
C ASP A 49 -7.02 20.02 6.66
N GLY A 50 -6.46 18.81 6.64
CA GLY A 50 -5.96 18.12 7.83
C GLY A 50 -7.04 17.46 8.68
N SER A 51 -8.30 17.46 8.21
CA SER A 51 -9.39 16.67 8.81
C SER A 51 -9.58 15.35 8.06
N ASP A 52 -10.06 14.33 8.78
CA ASP A 52 -10.35 13.01 8.20
C ASP A 52 -11.56 13.03 7.24
N ASN A 53 -12.39 14.09 7.30
CA ASN A 53 -13.67 14.15 6.60
C ASN A 53 -13.56 14.41 5.09
N ASP A 54 -12.45 15.03 4.62
CA ASP A 54 -12.27 15.45 3.22
C ASP A 54 -11.04 14.81 2.56
N CYS A 55 -10.81 13.52 2.83
CA CYS A 55 -9.73 12.77 2.20
C CYS A 55 -9.97 12.54 0.69
N LYS A 56 -8.90 12.63 -0.11
CA LYS A 56 -8.88 12.30 -1.54
C LYS A 56 -7.73 11.36 -1.86
N ILE A 57 -7.95 10.48 -2.83
CA ILE A 57 -6.88 9.67 -3.42
C ILE A 57 -6.14 10.50 -4.45
N ILE A 58 -4.83 10.62 -4.27
CA ILE A 58 -3.90 11.23 -5.21
C ILE A 58 -3.05 10.13 -5.85
N GLU A 59 -2.84 10.19 -7.17
CA GLU A 59 -1.84 9.38 -7.86
C GLU A 59 -0.53 10.17 -7.90
N LYS A 60 0.47 9.76 -7.10
CA LYS A 60 1.80 10.40 -7.09
C LYS A 60 2.51 10.24 -8.42
N GLU A 61 2.30 9.08 -9.05
CA GLU A 61 2.74 8.74 -10.39
C GLU A 61 1.63 7.96 -11.09
N PRO A 62 1.59 7.92 -12.44
CA PRO A 62 0.62 7.11 -13.15
C PRO A 62 0.77 5.62 -12.79
N ILE A 63 -0.33 4.99 -12.38
CA ILE A 63 -0.33 3.56 -12.05
C ILE A 63 0.12 2.75 -13.29
N PRO A 64 1.22 1.98 -13.22
CA PRO A 64 1.73 1.24 -14.37
C PRO A 64 0.73 0.24 -14.93
N LYS A 65 0.62 0.17 -16.26
CA LYS A 65 -0.33 -0.72 -16.97
C LYS A 65 -0.24 -2.17 -16.52
N PHE A 66 0.97 -2.67 -16.24
CA PHE A 66 1.17 -4.07 -15.84
C PHE A 66 0.35 -4.45 -14.60
N ARG A 67 0.07 -3.51 -13.68
CA ARG A 67 -0.74 -3.79 -12.49
C ARG A 67 -2.16 -4.20 -12.85
N PHE A 68 -2.73 -3.58 -13.88
CA PHE A 68 -4.06 -3.90 -14.41
C PHE A 68 -4.07 -5.08 -15.39
N GLU A 69 -2.93 -5.38 -16.02
CA GLU A 69 -2.80 -6.53 -16.92
C GLU A 69 -2.44 -7.84 -16.20
N THR A 70 -1.98 -7.73 -14.95
CA THR A 70 -1.62 -8.86 -14.08
C THR A 70 -2.88 -9.50 -13.52
N GLU A 71 -2.96 -10.82 -13.61
CA GLU A 71 -4.06 -11.59 -13.04
C GLU A 71 -3.86 -11.82 -11.54
N CYS A 72 -4.89 -11.50 -10.75
CA CYS A 72 -4.91 -11.81 -9.33
C CYS A 72 -4.99 -13.32 -9.12
N GLN A 73 -4.02 -13.90 -8.41
CA GLN A 73 -3.97 -15.34 -8.15
C GLN A 73 -5.04 -15.86 -7.19
N ILE A 74 -5.83 -14.97 -6.58
CA ILE A 74 -6.90 -15.31 -5.64
C ILE A 74 -8.25 -15.37 -6.36
N CYS A 75 -8.60 -14.31 -7.08
CA CYS A 75 -9.90 -14.23 -7.76
C CYS A 75 -9.83 -14.54 -9.27
N HIS A 76 -8.63 -14.75 -9.83
CA HIS A 76 -8.39 -15.07 -11.24
C HIS A 76 -8.96 -14.04 -12.22
N THR A 77 -8.89 -12.75 -11.86
CA THR A 77 -9.32 -11.65 -12.73
C THR A 77 -8.24 -10.59 -12.84
N LYS A 78 -8.34 -9.77 -13.90
CA LYS A 78 -7.52 -8.57 -14.15
C LYS A 78 -8.28 -7.27 -13.85
N LEU A 79 -9.37 -7.37 -13.10
CA LEU A 79 -10.28 -6.25 -12.84
C LEU A 79 -9.79 -5.42 -11.63
N GLY A 80 -8.76 -4.61 -11.85
CA GLY A 80 -8.15 -3.78 -10.81
C GLY A 80 -6.63 -3.83 -10.86
N ALA A 81 -5.97 -3.18 -9.89
CA ALA A 81 -4.53 -3.14 -9.79
C ALA A 81 -4.03 -4.24 -8.84
N CYS A 82 -3.22 -5.16 -9.35
CA CYS A 82 -2.54 -6.15 -8.52
C CYS A 82 -1.28 -5.57 -7.87
N VAL A 83 -1.02 -6.05 -6.65
CA VAL A 83 0.23 -5.85 -5.92
C VAL A 83 0.97 -7.18 -5.80
N LYS A 84 2.29 -7.10 -5.77
CA LYS A 84 3.17 -8.27 -5.62
C LYS A 84 3.42 -8.52 -4.14
N CYS A 85 3.45 -9.78 -3.72
CA CYS A 85 4.02 -10.14 -2.42
C CYS A 85 5.47 -9.62 -2.32
N GLN A 86 5.81 -9.01 -1.19
CA GLN A 86 7.11 -8.36 -1.03
C GLN A 86 8.26 -9.27 -0.59
N GLU A 87 7.99 -10.54 -0.32
CA GLU A 87 9.03 -11.53 -0.05
C GLU A 87 9.92 -11.72 -1.30
N GLU A 88 11.23 -11.74 -1.09
CA GLU A 88 12.22 -11.92 -2.14
C GLU A 88 11.99 -13.24 -2.90
N GLY A 89 12.04 -13.18 -4.24
CA GLY A 89 11.79 -14.35 -5.09
C GLY A 89 10.32 -14.79 -5.18
N CYS A 90 9.41 -14.22 -4.38
CA CYS A 90 7.99 -14.52 -4.52
C CYS A 90 7.46 -13.94 -5.85
N THR A 91 6.65 -14.71 -6.56
CA THR A 91 6.03 -14.31 -7.84
C THR A 91 4.52 -14.11 -7.71
N LYS A 92 4.00 -14.06 -6.47
CA LYS A 92 2.56 -13.95 -6.24
C LYS A 92 2.06 -12.53 -6.40
N TYR A 93 0.98 -12.39 -7.17
CA TYR A 93 0.26 -11.13 -7.39
C TYR A 93 -1.21 -11.29 -7.05
N PHE A 94 -1.77 -10.26 -6.40
CA PHE A 94 -3.16 -10.26 -6.00
C PHE A 94 -3.66 -8.83 -5.79
N HIS A 95 -4.97 -8.62 -5.87
CA HIS A 95 -5.55 -7.37 -5.41
C HIS A 95 -5.36 -7.24 -3.90
N VAL A 96 -5.16 -6.01 -3.42
CA VAL A 96 -5.00 -5.72 -1.98
C VAL A 96 -6.16 -6.30 -1.17
N SER A 97 -7.39 -5.98 -1.56
CA SER A 97 -8.60 -6.48 -0.89
C SER A 97 -8.77 -7.99 -1.00
N CYS A 98 -8.38 -8.62 -2.11
CA CYS A 98 -8.38 -10.09 -2.20
C CYS A 98 -7.38 -10.70 -1.20
N GLY A 99 -6.20 -10.09 -1.08
CA GLY A 99 -5.18 -10.52 -0.14
C GLY A 99 -5.68 -10.46 1.30
N ASP A 100 -6.20 -9.30 1.69
CA ASP A 100 -6.73 -9.06 3.04
C ASP A 100 -7.80 -10.09 3.45
N LEU A 101 -8.81 -10.29 2.60
CA LEU A 101 -9.89 -11.26 2.83
C LEU A 101 -9.43 -12.72 2.88
N HIS A 102 -8.28 -13.05 2.29
CA HIS A 102 -7.74 -14.41 2.25
C HIS A 102 -6.59 -14.62 3.24
N GLY A 103 -6.46 -13.72 4.24
CA GLY A 103 -5.49 -13.84 5.32
C GLY A 103 -4.05 -13.62 4.87
N ASN A 104 -3.83 -12.86 3.79
CA ASN A 104 -2.51 -12.31 3.53
C ASN A 104 -2.20 -11.23 4.58
N GLN A 105 -0.94 -11.04 4.87
CA GLN A 105 -0.51 -10.10 5.90
C GLN A 105 -0.32 -8.71 5.27
N LEU A 106 -1.10 -7.76 5.75
CA LEU A 106 -1.00 -6.34 5.41
C LEU A 106 -0.50 -5.59 6.65
N LYS A 107 0.55 -4.77 6.51
CA LYS A 107 1.11 -3.98 7.61
C LYS A 107 1.47 -2.58 7.15
N GLY A 108 1.12 -1.57 7.96
CA GLY A 108 1.72 -0.25 7.91
C GLY A 108 2.87 -0.19 8.92
N ILE A 109 4.05 0.25 8.50
CA ILE A 109 5.22 0.42 9.36
C ILE A 109 5.56 1.90 9.42
N ASP A 110 5.48 2.49 10.60
CA ASP A 110 5.92 3.87 10.83
C ASP A 110 7.45 3.93 10.94
N ILE A 111 8.06 4.71 10.07
CA ILE A 111 9.49 4.99 10.07
C ILE A 111 9.65 6.51 10.09
N ALA A 112 10.00 7.05 11.27
CA ALA A 112 10.23 8.47 11.51
C ALA A 112 9.04 9.38 11.10
N GLY A 113 7.80 8.95 11.38
CA GLY A 113 6.58 9.70 11.08
C GLY A 113 6.04 9.48 9.67
N LYS A 114 6.66 8.59 8.89
CA LYS A 114 6.20 8.20 7.56
C LYS A 114 5.81 6.72 7.56
N ILE A 115 4.57 6.44 7.17
CA ILE A 115 4.04 5.07 7.13
C ILE A 115 4.39 4.41 5.78
N TYR A 116 4.94 3.21 5.86
CA TYR A 116 5.25 2.34 4.73
C TYR A 116 4.34 1.11 4.75
N TYR A 117 3.56 0.90 3.70
CA TYR A 117 2.65 -0.22 3.59
C TYR A 117 3.34 -1.43 2.94
N VAL A 118 3.25 -2.58 3.60
CA VAL A 118 3.85 -3.84 3.16
C VAL A 118 2.87 -4.99 3.17
N ILE A 119 2.89 -5.78 2.10
CA ILE A 119 1.98 -6.89 1.88
C ILE A 119 2.71 -8.21 1.57
N HIS A 120 2.40 -9.25 2.34
CA HIS A 120 2.93 -10.60 2.18
C HIS A 120 1.80 -11.61 1.99
N CYS A 121 1.99 -12.56 1.08
CA CYS A 121 1.04 -13.65 0.93
C CYS A 121 1.07 -14.60 2.15
N LYS A 122 -0.02 -15.34 2.39
CA LYS A 122 -0.18 -16.24 3.56
C LYS A 122 0.95 -17.26 3.79
N ILE A 123 1.71 -17.64 2.76
CA ILE A 123 2.86 -18.56 2.94
C ILE A 123 4.09 -17.86 3.53
N HIS A 124 4.15 -16.53 3.44
CA HIS A 124 5.22 -15.67 3.96
C HIS A 124 4.74 -14.83 5.17
N GLU A 125 3.62 -15.22 5.78
CA GLU A 125 3.03 -14.55 6.95
C GLU A 125 4.01 -14.46 8.15
N LYS A 126 4.92 -15.44 8.26
CA LYS A 126 5.79 -15.65 9.43
C LYS A 126 7.23 -15.14 9.25
N THR A 127 7.58 -14.56 8.10
CA THR A 127 8.95 -14.08 7.91
C THR A 127 9.17 -12.92 8.88
N ARG A 128 10.02 -13.09 9.90
CA ARG A 128 10.40 -12.05 10.88
C ARG A 128 11.15 -10.85 10.27
N ARG A 129 11.20 -10.73 8.93
CA ARG A 129 12.01 -9.77 8.17
C ARG A 129 11.24 -8.58 7.61
N ILE A 130 9.99 -8.37 8.04
CA ILE A 130 9.11 -7.32 7.50
C ILE A 130 9.74 -5.93 7.66
N GLU A 131 10.47 -5.69 8.76
CA GLU A 131 11.22 -4.45 8.97
C GLU A 131 12.45 -4.33 8.03
N GLU A 132 13.17 -5.42 7.79
CA GLU A 132 14.31 -5.47 6.86
C GLU A 132 13.88 -5.28 5.39
N ASP A 133 12.73 -5.82 4.99
CA ASP A 133 12.17 -5.67 3.64
C ASP A 133 11.58 -4.27 3.40
N CYS A 134 10.99 -3.65 4.44
CA CYS A 134 10.67 -2.22 4.42
C CYS A 134 11.91 -1.37 4.21
N PHE A 135 12.99 -1.70 4.93
CA PHE A 135 14.25 -0.97 4.87
C PHE A 135 14.91 -1.06 3.49
N ARG A 136 14.94 -2.25 2.85
CA ARG A 136 15.43 -2.40 1.47
C ARG A 136 14.67 -1.53 0.48
N ARG A 137 13.34 -1.42 0.66
CA ARG A 137 12.49 -0.58 -0.20
C ARG A 137 12.68 0.91 0.07
N LEU A 138 12.84 1.30 1.34
CA LEU A 138 13.25 2.64 1.77
C LEU A 138 14.59 3.06 1.15
N ILE A 139 15.60 2.18 1.19
CA ILE A 139 16.88 2.43 0.53
C ILE A 139 16.67 2.63 -0.97
N GLN A 140 15.91 1.75 -1.64
CA GLN A 140 15.68 1.90 -3.09
C GLN A 140 14.98 3.21 -3.46
N VAL A 141 13.92 3.62 -2.75
CA VAL A 141 13.22 4.89 -3.02
C VAL A 141 14.11 6.10 -2.73
N THR A 142 14.81 6.11 -1.59
CA THR A 142 15.75 7.20 -1.24
C THR A 142 16.96 7.28 -2.16
N THR A 143 17.42 6.16 -2.73
CA THR A 143 18.50 6.14 -3.75
C THR A 143 18.06 6.65 -5.11
N PHE A 144 16.76 6.62 -5.43
CA PHE A 144 16.22 7.22 -6.67
C PHE A 144 16.01 8.74 -6.53
N ASP A 145 15.66 9.23 -5.34
CA ASP A 145 15.64 10.67 -4.99
C ASP A 145 17.06 11.28 -4.87
N TRP A 146 18.11 10.46 -4.91
CA TRP A 146 19.51 10.80 -4.56
C TRP A 146 20.28 11.65 -5.60
N PHE A 147 19.61 12.17 -6.63
CA PHE A 147 20.22 13.08 -7.62
C PHE A 147 20.00 14.57 -7.32
N GLY A 148 19.39 14.95 -6.19
CA GLY A 148 19.27 16.36 -5.79
C GLY A 148 19.04 16.56 -4.29
N GLU A 149 19.96 17.27 -3.63
CA GLU A 149 19.91 17.77 -2.24
C GLU A 149 20.20 16.77 -1.11
N VAL A 150 21.50 16.55 -0.91
CA VAL A 150 22.11 15.93 0.28
C VAL A 150 22.38 17.00 1.34
N ASP A 151 21.74 16.92 2.50
CA ASP A 151 22.31 17.47 3.76
C ASP A 151 21.69 16.95 5.08
N ARG A 152 20.67 16.06 5.08
CA ARG A 152 20.03 15.59 6.33
C ARG A 152 19.77 14.08 6.46
N ILE A 153 20.41 13.25 5.64
CA ILE A 153 20.30 11.77 5.71
C ILE A 153 21.68 11.15 5.98
N PHE A 154 22.39 11.70 6.96
CA PHE A 154 23.55 11.06 7.59
C PHE A 154 23.21 10.91 9.08
N ASP A 155 22.30 9.97 9.42
CA ASP A 155 22.25 9.37 10.76
C ASP A 155 21.16 8.31 10.98
N ALA A 156 20.20 8.12 10.06
CA ALA A 156 19.14 7.12 10.25
C ALA A 156 19.69 5.69 10.36
N SER A 157 20.74 5.35 9.61
CA SER A 157 21.42 4.04 9.70
C SER A 157 22.22 3.87 11.01
N ALA A 158 22.74 4.96 11.58
CA ALA A 158 23.52 4.93 12.83
C ALA A 158 22.62 4.93 14.09
N LEU A 159 21.49 5.66 14.05
CA LEU A 159 20.46 5.64 15.10
C LEU A 159 19.74 4.28 15.18
N LEU A 160 19.54 3.59 14.05
CA LEU A 160 18.83 2.30 14.00
C LEU A 160 19.70 1.12 14.49
N MET A 161 21.03 1.19 14.29
CA MET A 161 21.97 0.22 14.87
C MET A 161 22.00 0.26 16.41
N GLN A 162 21.46 1.29 17.04
CA GLN A 162 21.33 1.38 18.50
C GLN A 162 20.05 0.71 19.03
N HIS A 163 19.03 0.53 18.19
CA HIS A 163 17.76 -0.10 18.57
C HIS A 163 17.66 -1.60 18.21
N LEU A 164 18.59 -2.13 17.42
CA LEU A 164 18.70 -3.56 17.08
C LEU A 164 19.60 -4.35 18.07
N LYS A 165 19.59 -4.00 19.36
CA LYS A 165 20.24 -4.79 20.44
C LYS A 165 19.21 -5.61 21.22
#